data_AF-A0A0D0J0N1-F1
#
_entry.id   AF-A0A0D0J0N1-F1
#
_cell.length_a   1.000
_cell.length_b   1.000
_cell.length_c   1.000
_cell.angle_alpha   90.00
_cell.angle_beta   90.00
_cell.angle_gamma   90.00
#
_symmetry.space_group_name_H-M   'P 1'
#
loop_
_entity.id
_entity.type
_entity.pdbx_description
1 polymer ?
#
loop_
_entity_poly.entity_id
_entity_poly.type
_entity_poly.pdbx_seq_one_letter_code
_entity_poly.pdbx_strand_id
1 'polypeptide(L)' 'MVPAHSFAARLQECQAGKAPVLIRIDSKAGHGGGKPLSKVMEETADIYGFIMYNMGMKMK' A
#
# COMPACT_ATOMS: atom_id res chain seq x y z
N MET A 1 2.88 -0.40 17.21
CA MET A 1 3.35 -0.57 15.83
C MET A 1 3.94 -1.98 15.68
N VAL A 2 3.13 -2.92 15.21
CA VAL A 2 3.49 -4.34 14.94
C VAL A 2 4.40 -4.38 13.69
N PRO A 3 5.32 -5.35 13.51
CA PRO A 3 6.40 -5.27 12.51
C PRO A 3 5.89 -5.54 11.09
N ALA A 4 5.14 -4.60 10.53
CA ALA A 4 4.60 -4.68 9.17
C ALA A 4 5.69 -4.94 8.12
N HIS A 5 6.90 -4.42 8.34
CA HIS A 5 8.07 -4.68 7.51
C HIS A 5 8.46 -6.17 7.47
N SER A 6 8.52 -6.82 8.64
CA SER A 6 8.86 -8.26 8.72
C SER A 6 7.76 -9.12 8.11
N PHE A 7 6.50 -8.72 8.24
CA PHE A 7 5.38 -9.41 7.59
C PHE A 7 5.45 -9.29 6.07
N ALA A 8 5.67 -8.08 5.54
CA ALA A 8 5.83 -7.86 4.11
C ALA A 8 7.01 -8.64 3.53
N ALA A 9 8.16 -8.66 4.23
CA ALA A 9 9.32 -9.44 3.82
C ALA A 9 9.00 -10.94 3.74
N ARG A 10 8.31 -11.49 4.75
CA ARG A 10 7.93 -12.91 4.73
C ARG A 10 6.90 -13.23 3.64
N LEU A 11 5.96 -12.33 3.38
CA LEU A 11 5.02 -12.49 2.26
C LEU A 11 5.73 -12.45 0.90
N GLN A 12 6.71 -11.57 0.74
CA GLN A 12 7.53 -11.50 -0.48
C GLN A 12 8.34 -12.79 -0.67
N GLU A 13 8.91 -13.34 0.40
CA GLU A 13 9.66 -14.61 0.36
C GLU A 13 8.77 -15.81 0.00
N CYS A 14 7.56 -15.88 0.55
CA CYS A 14 6.64 -17.00 0.32
C CYS A 14 5.84 -16.89 -0.99
N GLN A 15 5.80 -15.73 -1.64
CA GLN A 15 5.01 -15.53 -2.85
C GLN A 15 5.61 -16.30 -4.04
N ALA A 16 4.84 -17.22 -4.61
CA ALA A 16 5.22 -18.00 -5.79
C ALA A 16 4.57 -17.50 -7.10
N GLY A 17 3.61 -16.59 -7.00
CA GLY A 17 2.91 -15.98 -8.13
C GLY A 17 3.61 -14.73 -8.71
N LYS A 18 3.10 -14.24 -9.84
CA LYS A 18 3.60 -13.01 -10.50
C LYS A 18 3.02 -11.71 -9.95
N ALA A 19 2.00 -11.80 -9.08
CA ALA A 19 1.35 -10.64 -8.50
C ALA A 19 2.28 -9.95 -7.49
N PRO A 20 2.40 -8.61 -7.53
CA PRO A 20 3.33 -7.90 -6.65
C PRO A 20 2.87 -7.93 -5.19
N VAL A 21 3.83 -8.06 -4.27
CA VAL A 21 3.63 -7.91 -2.82
C VAL A 21 4.36 -6.66 -2.36
N LEU A 22 3.62 -5.62 -2.02
CA LEU A 22 4.15 -4.29 -1.70
C LEU A 22 3.78 -3.88 -0.28
N ILE A 23 4.67 -3.11 0.35
CA ILE A 23 4.39 -2.36 1.58
C ILE A 23 4.62 -0.87 1.32
N ARG A 24 3.63 -0.04 1.65
CA ARG A 24 3.73 1.41 1.57
C ARG A 24 4.02 1.96 2.98
N ILE A 25 5.14 2.65 3.12
CA ILE A 25 5.56 3.26 4.39
C ILE A 25 5.43 4.77 4.23
N ASP A 26 4.52 5.38 4.98
CA ASP A 26 4.32 6.83 4.95
C ASP A 26 5.28 7.50 5.94
N SER A 27 6.17 8.37 5.43
CA SER A 27 7.12 9.11 6.25
C SER A 27 6.39 10.19 7.05
N LYS A 28 6.57 10.22 8.38
CA LYS A 28 5.99 11.22 9.31
C LYS A 28 4.47 11.12 9.52
N ALA A 29 3.84 10.00 9.19
CA ALA A 29 2.46 9.71 9.60
C ALA A 29 2.45 8.95 10.95
N GLY A 30 1.72 9.47 11.95
CA GLY A 30 1.43 8.75 13.19
C GLY A 30 0.40 7.62 13.00
N HIS A 31 -0.17 7.09 14.08
CA HIS A 31 -1.21 6.03 14.06
C HIS A 31 -2.58 6.47 13.47
N GLY A 32 -2.60 7.50 12.61
CA GLY A 32 -3.81 8.00 11.94
C GLY A 32 -4.38 9.29 12.54
N GLY A 33 -4.15 9.56 13.83
CA GLY A 33 -4.59 10.81 14.47
C GLY A 33 -3.83 12.02 13.93
N GLY A 34 -4.47 12.86 13.13
CA GLY A 34 -3.91 14.12 12.62
C GLY A 34 -3.17 14.03 11.28
N LYS A 35 -3.38 12.98 10.48
CA LYS A 35 -2.83 12.92 9.11
C LYS A 35 -3.40 14.10 8.28
N PRO A 36 -2.56 14.93 7.62
CA PRO A 36 -3.04 16.00 6.75
C PRO A 36 -3.97 15.45 5.65
N LEU A 37 -5.00 16.21 5.27
CA LEU A 37 -5.94 15.78 4.22
C LEU A 37 -5.24 15.38 2.92
N SER A 38 -4.19 16.12 2.53
CA SER A 38 -3.36 15.79 1.35
C SER A 38 -2.77 14.38 1.44
N LYS A 39 -2.27 13.98 2.61
CA LYS A 39 -1.71 12.64 2.85
C LYS A 39 -2.77 11.55 2.79
N VAL A 40 -3.99 11.85 3.23
CA VAL A 40 -5.14 10.93 3.08
C VAL A 40 -5.52 10.77 1.61
N MET A 41 -5.51 11.86 0.84
CA MET A 41 -5.78 11.83 -0.61
C MET A 41 -4.72 11.04 -1.37
N GLU A 42 -3.43 11.26 -1.06
CA GLU A 42 -2.31 10.47 -1.62
C GLU A 42 -2.48 8.97 -1.31
N GLU A 43 -2.77 8.63 -0.06
CA GLU A 43 -3.01 7.24 0.36
C GLU A 43 -4.17 6.59 -0.38
N THR A 44 -5.27 7.32 -0.51
CA THR A 44 -6.47 6.84 -1.19
C THR A 44 -6.20 6.65 -2.68
N ALA A 45 -5.47 7.58 -3.31
CA ALA A 45 -5.08 7.48 -4.71
C ALA A 45 -4.14 6.27 -4.96
N ASP A 46 -3.17 6.03 -4.08
CA ASP A 46 -2.27 4.88 -4.17
C ASP A 46 -3.03 3.56 -4.06
N ILE A 47 -3.98 3.45 -3.11
CA ILE A 47 -4.79 2.24 -2.91
C ILE A 47 -5.64 1.95 -4.14
N TYR A 48 -6.42 2.94 -4.61
CA TYR A 48 -7.30 2.73 -5.77
C TYR A 48 -6.50 2.52 -7.06
N GLY A 49 -5.39 3.25 -7.25
CA GLY A 49 -4.49 3.05 -8.38
C GLY A 49 -3.93 1.63 -8.41
N PHE A 50 -3.48 1.10 -7.27
CA PHE A 50 -2.99 -0.28 -7.18
C PHE A 50 -4.09 -1.30 -7.50
N ILE A 51 -5.30 -1.12 -6.96
CA ILE A 51 -6.45 -2.00 -7.21
C ILE A 51 -6.80 -1.99 -8.71
N MET A 52 -7.02 -0.80 -9.27
CA MET A 52 -7.41 -0.64 -10.68
C MET A 52 -6.38 -1.24 -11.63
N TYR A 53 -5.09 -0.99 -11.37
CA TYR A 53 -4.00 -1.52 -12.17
C TYR A 53 -3.93 -3.05 -12.12
N ASN A 54 -3.96 -3.65 -10.92
CA ASN A 54 -3.87 -5.11 -10.78
C ASN A 54 -5.15 -5.85 -11.23
N MET A 55 -6.30 -5.19 -11.21
CA MET A 55 -7.55 -5.72 -11.76
C MET A 55 -7.70 -5.49 -13.28
N GLY A 56 -6.73 -4.85 -13.93
CA GLY A 56 -6.77 -4.58 -15.38
C GLY A 56 -7.87 -3.60 -15.79
N MET A 57 -8.31 -2.73 -14.87
CA MET A 57 -9.31 -1.71 -15.16
C MET A 57 -8.73 -0.68 -16.12
N LYS A 58 -9.40 -0.48 -17.24
CA LYS A 58 -9.04 0.57 -18.20
C LYS A 58 -9.83 1.83 -17.90
N MET A 59 -9.13 2.93 -17.68
CA MET A 59 -9.73 4.25 -17.72
C MET A 59 -10.25 4.48 -19.13
N LYS A 60 -11.52 4.88 -19.23
CA LYS A 60 -12.11 5.32 -20.50
C LYS A 60 -11.74 6.77 -20.76
#